data_AF-A0A5N7IQE2-F1
#
_entry.id   AF-A0A5N7IQE2-F1
#
_cell.length_a   1.000
_cell.length_b   1.000
_cell.length_c   1.000
_cell.angle_alpha   90.00
_cell.angle_beta   90.00
_cell.angle_gamma   90.00
#
_symmetry.space_group_name_H-M   'P 1'
#
loop_
_entity.id
_entity.type
_entity.pdbx_description
1 polymer ?
#
loop_
_entity_poly.entity_id
_entity_poly.type
_entity_poly.pdbx_seq_one_letter_code
_entity_poly.pdbx_strand_id
1 'polypeptide(L)' 'MKCPVCGEEVDMFDICDSCEWQNNGPKENETDLEGPNKMTLKQAREAYKKSRKVI' A
#
# COMPACT_ATOMS: atom_id res chain seq x y z
N MET A 1 -2.09 -11.45 4.91
CA MET A 1 -3.26 -10.54 4.96
C MET A 1 -3.39 -9.86 3.61
N LYS A 2 -4.54 -9.29 3.26
CA LYS A 2 -4.68 -8.65 1.94
C LYS A 2 -3.99 -7.29 1.90
N CYS A 3 -3.11 -7.11 0.93
CA CYS A 3 -2.51 -5.82 0.60
C CYS A 3 -3.64 -4.83 0.31
N PRO A 4 -3.70 -3.69 1.00
CA PRO A 4 -4.80 -2.77 0.82
C PRO A 4 -4.80 -2.18 -0.60
N VAL A 5 -3.65 -2.09 -1.28
CA VAL A 5 -3.56 -1.50 -2.63
C VAL A 5 -4.04 -2.45 -3.73
N CYS A 6 -3.44 -3.63 -3.83
CA CYS A 6 -3.66 -4.56 -4.95
C CYS A 6 -4.48 -5.81 -4.60
N GLY A 7 -4.68 -6.12 -3.32
CA GLY A 7 -5.42 -7.30 -2.89
C GLY A 7 -4.65 -8.62 -2.86
N GLU A 8 -3.35 -8.62 -3.21
CA GLU A 8 -2.47 -9.78 -3.04
C GLU A 8 -2.20 -10.09 -1.56
N GLU A 9 -1.73 -11.30 -1.27
CA GLU A 9 -1.24 -11.62 0.08
C GLU A 9 0.05 -10.84 0.39
N VAL A 10 0.11 -10.29 1.60
CA VAL A 10 1.29 -9.66 2.17
C VAL A 10 1.27 -9.88 3.68
N ASP A 11 2.43 -10.00 4.29
CA ASP A 11 2.54 -10.08 5.74
C ASP A 11 2.36 -8.72 6.40
N MET A 12 2.03 -8.74 7.69
CA MET A 12 1.87 -7.52 8.47
C MET A 12 3.23 -6.82 8.62
N PHE A 13 3.28 -5.51 8.39
CA PHE A 13 4.53 -4.74 8.40
C PHE A 13 5.54 -5.14 7.32
N ASP A 14 5.10 -5.84 6.27
CA ASP A 14 5.94 -6.24 5.14
C ASP A 14 5.61 -5.46 3.85
N ILE A 15 6.52 -5.49 2.89
CA ILE A 15 6.38 -4.85 1.59
C ILE A 15 5.72 -5.84 0.62
N CYS A 16 4.64 -5.42 -0.03
CA CYS A 16 3.96 -6.24 -1.01
C CYS A 16 4.80 -6.41 -2.28
N ASP A 17 5.18 -7.64 -2.62
CA ASP A 17 5.97 -7.96 -3.82
C ASP A 17 5.28 -7.57 -5.15
N SER A 18 3.95 -7.43 -5.15
CA SER A 18 3.18 -7.10 -6.35
C SER A 18 3.13 -5.60 -6.66
N CYS A 19 3.07 -4.76 -5.63
CA CYS A 19 2.85 -3.33 -5.79
C CYS A 19 3.78 -2.44 -4.96
N GLU A 20 4.74 -3.01 -4.25
CA GLU A 20 5.74 -2.30 -3.43
C GLU A 20 5.15 -1.45 -2.27
N TRP A 21 3.84 -1.53 -1.99
CA TRP A 21 3.24 -0.91 -0.81
C TRP A 21 3.67 -1.63 0.46
N GLN A 22 4.17 -0.90 1.47
CA GLN A 22 4.33 -1.46 2.81
C GLN A 22 2.97 -1.52 3.51
N ASN A 23 2.59 -2.71 3.94
CA ASN A 23 1.46 -2.92 4.84
C ASN A 23 1.79 -2.37 6.24
N ASN A 24 0.89 -1.59 6.85
CA ASN A 24 1.05 -0.99 8.17
C ASN A 24 0.12 -1.63 9.23
N GLY A 25 -0.45 -2.79 8.92
CA GLY A 25 -1.30 -3.56 9.81
C GLY A 25 -2.67 -2.92 10.05
N PRO A 26 -3.28 -3.11 11.23
CA PRO A 26 -4.68 -2.71 11.48
C PRO A 26 -4.93 -1.19 11.52
N LYS A 27 -3.87 -0.37 11.53
CA LYS A 27 -3.98 1.09 11.65
C LYS A 27 -3.97 1.83 10.32
N GLU A 28 -3.91 1.09 9.21
CA GLU A 28 -3.86 1.65 7.86
C GLU A 28 -4.97 2.68 7.62
N ASN A 29 -4.59 3.86 7.15
CA ASN A 29 -5.50 4.94 6.84
C ASN A 29 -5.27 5.51 5.43
N GLU A 30 -6.30 6.18 4.90
CA GLU A 30 -6.31 6.61 3.49
C GLU A 30 -5.48 7.89 3.21
N THR A 31 -5.20 8.70 4.24
CA THR A 31 -4.81 10.11 4.07
C THR A 31 -3.44 10.46 4.61
N ASP A 32 -2.92 9.71 5.57
CA ASP A 32 -1.62 9.97 6.18
C ASP A 32 -0.57 9.06 5.54
N LEU A 33 0.69 9.47 5.65
CA LEU A 33 1.81 8.61 5.35
C LEU A 33 2.05 7.68 6.53
N GLU A 34 2.18 6.41 6.25
CA GLU A 34 2.47 5.38 7.25
C GLU A 34 3.74 4.63 6.90
N GLY A 35 4.59 4.42 7.91
CA GLY A 35 5.87 3.73 7.74
C GLY A 35 6.77 4.43 6.71
N PRO A 36 7.36 3.68 5.75
CA PRO A 36 8.23 4.21 4.71
C PRO A 36 7.52 4.55 3.40
N ASN A 37 6.19 4.44 3.33
CA ASN A 37 5.43 4.78 2.13
C ASN A 37 5.60 6.28 1.80
N LYS A 38 5.78 6.64 0.52
CA LYS A 38 5.98 8.04 0.09
C LYS A 38 4.71 8.69 -0.44
N MET A 39 3.61 7.95 -0.47
CA MET A 39 2.29 8.43 -0.82
C MET A 39 1.23 7.87 0.14
N THR A 40 0.09 8.52 0.21
CA THR A 40 -1.02 8.04 1.03
C THR A 40 -1.63 6.77 0.42
N LEU A 41 -2.32 5.95 1.22
CA LEU A 41 -2.97 4.74 0.68
C LEU A 41 -3.96 5.08 -0.45
N LYS A 42 -4.67 6.22 -0.34
CA LYS A 42 -5.53 6.72 -1.42
C LYS A 42 -4.76 6.94 -2.72
N GLN A 43 -3.61 7.62 -2.63
CA GLN A 43 -2.76 7.88 -3.78
C GLN A 43 -2.21 6.57 -4.37
N ALA A 44 -1.84 5.60 -3.53
CA ALA A 44 -1.37 4.29 -3.96
C ALA A 44 -2.43 3.50 -4.73
N ARG A 45 -3.66 3.46 -4.23
CA ARG A 45 -4.80 2.85 -4.93
C ARG A 45 -5.05 3.51 -6.28
N GLU A 46 -4.99 4.83 -6.35
CA GLU A 46 -5.16 5.58 -7.61
C GLU A 46 -4.01 5.33 -8.60
N ALA A 47 -2.77 5.26 -8.12
CA ALA A 47 -1.60 4.95 -8.94
C ALA A 47 -1.73 3.54 -9.52
N TYR A 48 -2.05 2.54 -8.68
CA TYR A 48 -2.25 1.16 -9.09
C TYR A 48 -3.35 1.01 -10.15
N LYS A 49 -4.51 1.65 -9.95
CA LYS A 49 -5.61 1.68 -10.95
C LYS A 49 -5.21 2.29 -12.29
N LYS A 50 -4.25 3.21 -12.28
CA LYS A 50 -3.73 3.87 -13.48
C LYS A 50 -2.49 3.16 -14.05
N SER A 51 -2.15 1.98 -13.55
CA SER A 51 -0.93 1.24 -13.90
C SER A 51 0.35 2.09 -13.73
N ARG A 52 0.36 2.97 -12.73
CA ARG A 52 1.51 3.77 -12.33
C ARG A 52 2.19 3.15 -11.12
N LYS A 53 3.48 3.45 -10.95
CA LYS A 53 4.26 2.99 -9.79
C LYS A 53 3.65 3.52 -8.49
N VAL A 54 3.48 2.63 -7.52
CA VAL A 54 3.19 2.94 -6.12
C VAL A 54 4.55 3.19 -5.46
N ILE A 55 4.74 4.37 -4.84
CA ILE A 55 6.02 4.84 -4.26
C ILE A 55 5.85 5.35 -2.84
#